data_AF-A0A7J4DPY4-F1
#
_entry.id   AF-A0A7J4DPY4-F1
#
_cell.length_a   1.000
_cell.length_b   1.000
_cell.length_c   1.000
_cell.angle_alpha   90.00
_cell.angle_beta   90.00
_cell.angle_gamma   90.00
#
_symmetry.space_group_name_H-M   'P 1'
#
loop_
_entity.id
_entity.type
_entity.pdbx_description
1 polymer ?
#
loop_
_entity_poly.entity_id
_entity_poly.type
_entity_poly.pdbx_seq_one_letter_code
_entity_poly.pdbx_strand_id
1 'polypeptide(L)'
;MEICNKCGLPTDLCVCQELEKEDSKIIVRLEMRRFRKPTTIIEGLASKSTDVTEIAKKLKNTLACGGSGKGNLVILQGDHRDVLKAHLVNLGFSESSIEVQ
;
A
#
# COMPACT_ATOMS: atom_id res chain seq x y z
N MET A 1 -13.93 23.41 24.57
CA MET A 1 -12.84 22.42 24.68
C MET A 1 -13.29 21.23 23.85
N GLU A 2 -12.72 21.06 22.65
CA GLU A 2 -13.02 19.88 21.85
C GLU A 2 -12.26 18.68 22.42
N ILE A 3 -12.96 17.56 22.54
CA ILE A 3 -12.46 16.33 23.12
C ILE A 3 -12.58 15.26 22.05
N CYS A 4 -11.53 14.47 21.86
CA CYS A 4 -11.54 13.39 20.88
C CYS A 4 -12.51 12.28 21.32
N ASN A 5 -13.48 11.95 20.47
CA ASN A 5 -14.47 10.89 20.73
C ASN A 5 -13.89 9.46 20.73
N LYS A 6 -12.62 9.27 20.33
CA LYS A 6 -11.93 7.97 20.37
C LYS A 6 -11.18 7.72 21.67
N CYS A 7 -10.40 8.70 22.14
CA CYS A 7 -9.49 8.53 23.29
C CYS A 7 -9.87 9.41 24.49
N GLY A 8 -10.81 10.33 24.35
CA GLY A 8 -11.24 11.21 25.44
C GLY A 8 -10.24 12.31 25.81
N LEU A 9 -9.15 12.47 25.05
CA LEU A 9 -8.16 13.53 25.27
C LEU A 9 -8.61 14.83 24.60
N PRO A 10 -8.27 16.02 25.17
CA PRO A 10 -8.40 17.29 24.48
C PRO A 10 -7.70 17.24 23.11
N THR A 11 -8.28 17.86 22.09
CA THR A 11 -7.77 17.79 20.71
C THR A 11 -6.28 18.18 20.62
N ASP A 12 -5.85 19.14 21.43
CA ASP A 12 -4.47 19.65 21.48
C ASP A 12 -3.43 18.65 22.01
N LEU A 13 -3.89 17.59 22.71
CA LEU A 13 -3.07 16.51 23.28
C LEU A 13 -3.35 15.16 22.61
N CYS A 14 -4.20 15.15 21.57
CA CYS A 14 -4.67 13.92 20.94
C CYS A 14 -3.69 13.44 19.85
N VAL A 15 -3.11 12.26 20.06
CA VAL A 15 -2.23 11.59 19.07
C VAL A 15 -2.96 10.56 18.22
N CYS A 16 -4.30 10.48 18.26
CA CYS A 16 -5.05 9.49 17.48
C CYS A 16 -4.85 9.63 15.96
N GLN A 17 -4.60 10.85 15.47
CA GLN A 17 -4.25 11.09 14.07
C GLN A 17 -2.85 10.57 13.70
N GLU A 18 -1.95 10.49 14.67
CA GLU A 18 -0.58 9.96 14.51
C GLU A 18 -0.55 8.44 14.66
N LEU A 19 -1.37 7.86 15.55
CA LEU A 19 -1.53 6.41 15.72
C LEU A 19 -2.28 5.75 14.54
N GLU A 20 -3.18 6.46 13.86
CA GLU A 20 -3.74 5.97 12.59
C GLU A 20 -2.70 5.96 11.46
N LYS A 21 -1.62 6.73 11.61
CA LYS A 21 -0.47 6.75 10.71
C LYS A 21 0.67 5.83 11.14
N GLU A 22 0.52 5.06 12.24
CA GLU A 22 1.52 4.05 12.60
C GLU A 22 1.59 3.02 11.47
N ASP A 23 2.67 3.17 10.69
CA ASP A 23 2.81 2.75 9.31
C ASP A 23 2.66 1.24 9.14
N SER A 24 1.61 0.81 8.44
CA SER A 24 1.60 -0.53 7.85
C SER A 24 2.71 -0.59 6.79
N LYS A 25 3.82 -1.25 7.14
CA LYS A 25 4.97 -1.46 6.25
C LYS A 25 4.52 -2.08 4.92
N ILE A 26 4.81 -1.40 3.81
CA ILE A 26 4.51 -1.86 2.46
C ILE A 26 5.72 -2.61 1.93
N ILE A 27 5.52 -3.87 1.55
CA ILE A 27 6.59 -4.70 1.00
C ILE A 27 6.32 -4.91 -0.48
N VAL A 28 7.29 -4.56 -1.31
CA VAL A 28 7.31 -4.85 -2.75
C VAL A 28 8.39 -5.89 -3.00
N ARG A 29 8.03 -7.03 -3.58
CA ARG A 29 8.99 -8.09 -3.92
C ARG A 29 8.73 -8.72 -5.28
N LEU A 30 9.75 -9.34 -5.83
CA LEU A 30 9.63 -10.17 -7.03
C LEU A 30 9.41 -11.65 -6.66
N GLU A 31 8.40 -12.27 -7.28
CA GLU A 31 8.17 -13.71 -7.24
C GLU A 31 8.16 -14.30 -8.65
N MET A 32 8.74 -15.49 -8.81
CA MET A 32 8.60 -16.29 -10.03
C MET A 32 7.36 -17.18 -9.91
N ARG A 33 6.36 -16.96 -10.77
CA ARG A 33 5.09 -17.72 -10.74
C ARG A 33 5.00 -18.68 -11.93
N ARG A 34 3.77 -19.06 -12.33
CA ARG A 34 3.51 -20.03 -13.42
C ARG A 34 4.42 -19.75 -14.62
N PHE A 35 5.06 -20.80 -15.13
CA PHE A 35 5.99 -20.74 -16.25
C PHE A 35 7.21 -19.83 -16.00
N ARG A 36 7.65 -19.70 -14.74
CA ARG A 36 8.75 -18.81 -14.31
C ARG A 36 8.56 -17.36 -14.74
N LYS A 37 7.31 -16.92 -14.87
CA LYS A 37 7.02 -15.53 -15.23
C LYS A 37 7.27 -14.63 -14.02
N PRO A 38 8.03 -13.54 -14.18
CA PRO A 38 8.24 -12.57 -13.12
C PRO A 38 6.91 -11.93 -12.73
N THR A 39 6.67 -11.80 -11.44
CA THR A 39 5.45 -11.21 -10.88
C THR A 39 5.84 -10.35 -9.68
N THR A 40 5.47 -9.07 -9.72
CA THR A 40 5.65 -8.15 -8.59
C THR A 40 4.50 -8.34 -7.61
N ILE A 41 4.83 -8.53 -6.33
CA ILE A 41 3.87 -8.68 -5.23
C ILE A 41 4.01 -7.49 -4.30
N ILE A 42 2.86 -6.91 -3.94
CA ILE A 42 2.77 -5.78 -3.01
C ILE A 42 1.89 -6.18 -1.85
N GLU A 43 2.41 -6.01 -0.63
CA GLU A 43 1.73 -6.32 0.63
C GLU A 43 1.70 -5.10 1.54
N GLY A 44 0.86 -5.13 2.58
CA GLY A 44 0.78 -4.02 3.55
C GLY A 44 -0.06 -2.83 3.09
N LEU A 45 -0.76 -2.96 1.95
CA LEU A 45 -1.67 -1.92 1.43
C LEU A 45 -3.05 -1.91 2.10
N ALA A 46 -3.37 -2.93 2.90
CA ALA A 46 -4.69 -3.08 3.49
C ALA A 46 -4.81 -2.27 4.80
N SER A 47 -5.52 -1.15 4.73
CA SER A 47 -6.06 -0.46 5.89
C SER A 47 -7.57 -0.66 5.97
N LYS A 48 -8.22 -0.34 7.10
CA LYS A 48 -9.68 -0.42 7.27
C LYS A 48 -10.48 0.35 6.20
N SER A 49 -9.85 1.30 5.49
CA SER A 49 -10.47 2.15 4.47
C SER A 49 -9.89 1.95 3.06
N THR A 50 -8.93 1.06 2.85
CA THR A 50 -8.20 0.93 1.57
C THR A 50 -8.66 -0.30 0.78
N ASP A 51 -9.24 -0.08 -0.41
CA ASP A 51 -9.58 -1.17 -1.34
C ASP A 51 -8.37 -1.57 -2.20
N VAL A 52 -7.79 -2.71 -1.87
CA VAL A 52 -6.67 -3.35 -2.58
C VAL A 52 -7.00 -3.61 -4.06
N THR A 53 -8.27 -3.86 -4.39
CA THR A 53 -8.73 -4.10 -5.76
C THR A 53 -8.68 -2.82 -6.59
N GLU A 54 -9.04 -1.68 -5.99
CA GLU A 54 -8.96 -0.37 -6.63
C GLU A 54 -7.50 0.05 -6.87
N ILE A 55 -6.63 -0.16 -5.88
CA ILE A 55 -5.19 0.09 -6.04
C ILE A 55 -4.62 -0.76 -7.17
N ALA A 56 -4.93 -2.06 -7.19
CA ALA A 56 -4.52 -2.94 -8.29
C ALA A 56 -5.01 -2.43 -9.65
N LYS A 57 -6.24 -1.91 -9.74
CA LYS A 57 -6.77 -1.31 -10.97
C LYS A 57 -5.97 -0.09 -11.41
N LYS A 58 -5.67 0.83 -10.48
CA LYS A 58 -4.87 2.03 -10.76
C LYS A 58 -3.47 1.65 -11.25
N LEU A 59 -2.77 0.78 -10.51
CA LEU A 59 -1.41 0.36 -10.85
C LEU A 59 -1.34 -0.37 -12.19
N LYS A 60 -2.29 -1.24 -12.52
CA LYS A 60 -2.35 -1.91 -13.82
C LYS A 60 -2.50 -0.94 -14.99
N ASN A 61 -3.37 0.07 -14.83
CA ASN A 61 -3.58 1.08 -15.86
C ASN A 61 -2.31 1.92 -16.07
N THR A 62 -1.62 2.26 -14.97
CA THR A 62 -0.38 3.05 -15.03
C THR A 62 0.80 2.26 -15.60
N LEU A 63 0.95 0.99 -15.22
CA LEU A 63 2.08 0.14 -15.59
C LEU A 63 1.81 -0.73 -16.83
N ALA A 64 0.65 -0.56 -17.47
CA ALA A 64 0.21 -1.30 -18.66
C ALA A 64 0.40 -2.83 -18.53
N CYS A 65 0.05 -3.39 -17.37
CA CYS A 65 0.27 -4.81 -17.07
C CYS A 65 -1.00 -5.54 -16.59
N GLY A 66 -0.98 -6.86 -16.67
CA GLY A 66 -2.00 -7.71 -16.04
C GLY A 66 -1.80 -7.82 -14.53
N GLY A 67 -2.85 -8.14 -13.79
CA GLY A 67 -2.76 -8.28 -12.34
C GLY A 67 -4.12 -8.27 -11.61
N SER A 68 -4.09 -8.42 -10.29
CA SER A 68 -5.28 -8.38 -9.45
C SER A 68 -4.94 -8.03 -8.00
N GLY A 69 -5.90 -7.42 -7.30
CA GLY A 69 -5.95 -7.45 -5.85
C GLY A 69 -6.52 -8.80 -5.39
N LYS A 70 -5.94 -9.43 -4.36
CA LYS A 70 -6.48 -10.64 -3.72
C LYS A 70 -6.18 -10.62 -2.24
N GLY A 71 -7.22 -10.51 -1.41
CA GLY A 71 -7.06 -10.31 0.03
C GLY A 71 -6.29 -9.01 0.28
N ASN A 72 -5.14 -9.12 0.95
CA ASN A 72 -4.29 -7.96 1.28
C ASN A 72 -3.11 -7.78 0.32
N LEU A 73 -3.16 -8.43 -0.86
CA LEU A 73 -2.08 -8.44 -1.83
C LEU A 73 -2.49 -7.79 -3.14
N VAL A 74 -1.59 -6.99 -3.71
CA VAL A 74 -1.64 -6.63 -5.14
C VAL A 74 -0.60 -7.47 -5.88
N ILE A 75 -1.03 -8.06 -6.98
CA ILE A 75 -0.22 -8.96 -7.82
C ILE A 75 -0.17 -8.36 -9.22
N LEU A 76 1.02 -8.05 -9.71
CA LEU A 76 1.25 -7.46 -11.04
C LEU A 76 2.20 -8.33 -11.87
N GLN A 77 1.89 -8.53 -13.14
CA GLN A 77 2.74 -9.30 -14.06
C GLN A 77 3.94 -8.46 -14.50
N GLY A 78 5.14 -9.04 -14.45
CA GLY A 78 6.41 -8.34 -14.73
C GLY A 78 7.15 -7.95 -13.44
N ASP A 79 8.39 -7.50 -13.61
CA ASP A 79 9.17 -6.85 -12.56
C ASP A 79 8.99 -5.33 -12.68
N HIS A 80 8.33 -4.73 -11.69
CA HIS A 80 8.03 -3.29 -11.65
C HIS A 80 8.67 -2.60 -10.46
N ARG A 81 9.55 -3.28 -9.71
CA ARG A 81 10.10 -2.80 -8.44
C ARG A 81 10.71 -1.40 -8.52
N ASP A 82 11.43 -1.12 -9.60
CA ASP A 82 12.13 0.15 -9.83
C ASP A 82 11.19 1.36 -9.92
N VAL A 83 9.99 1.17 -10.47
CA VAL A 83 9.01 2.25 -10.70
C VAL A 83 7.90 2.26 -9.65
N LEU A 84 7.65 1.12 -9.01
CA LEU A 84 6.48 0.95 -8.15
C LEU A 84 6.55 1.81 -6.89
N LYS A 85 7.76 2.03 -6.35
CA LYS A 85 7.97 2.91 -5.20
C LYS A 85 7.42 4.31 -5.47
N ALA A 86 7.78 4.92 -6.60
CA ALA A 86 7.32 6.25 -6.98
C ALA A 86 5.78 6.29 -7.18
N HIS A 87 5.20 5.24 -7.77
CA HIS A 87 3.75 5.16 -7.95
C HIS A 87 2.99 5.04 -6.61
N LEU A 88 3.52 4.28 -5.65
CA LEU A 88 2.92 4.16 -4.32
C LEU A 88 3.00 5.49 -3.57
N VAL A 89 4.12 6.22 -3.64
CA VAL A 89 4.23 7.57 -3.07
C VAL A 89 3.20 8.53 -3.69
N ASN A 90 3.03 8.49 -5.01
CA ASN A 90 2.01 9.30 -5.71
C ASN A 90 0.56 8.93 -5.32
N LEU A 91 0.33 7.73 -4.81
CA LEU A 91 -0.97 7.30 -4.27
C LEU A 91 -1.19 7.74 -2.81
N GLY A 92 -0.22 8.40 -2.19
CA GLY A 92 -0.30 8.95 -0.83
C GLY A 92 0.34 8.06 0.24
N PHE A 93 1.06 7.00 -0.14
CA PHE A 93 1.82 6.19 0.82
C PHE A 93 3.13 6.88 1.19
N SER A 94 3.54 6.80 2.46
CA SER A 94 4.81 7.36 2.91
C SER A 94 5.98 6.63 2.25
N GLU A 95 6.99 7.37 1.79
CA GLU A 95 8.18 6.75 1.21
C GLU A 95 8.94 5.90 2.22
N SER A 96 8.94 6.31 3.50
CA SER A 96 9.63 5.62 4.60
C SER A 96 9.01 4.27 4.95
N SER A 97 7.74 4.04 4.59
CA SER A 97 7.04 2.78 4.88
C SER A 97 7.14 1.76 3.74
N ILE A 98 7.75 2.12 2.60
CA ILE A 98 7.88 1.25 1.43
C ILE A 98 9.27 0.59 1.41
N GLU A 99 9.29 -0.74 1.52
CA GLU A 99 10.47 -1.58 1.34
C GLU A 99 10.38 -2.32 0.01
N VAL A 100 11.44 -2.20 -0.81
CA VAL A 100 11.58 -2.92 -2.08
C VAL A 100 12.66 -4.00 -1.92
N GLN A 101 12.32 -5.25 -2.26
CA GLN A 101 13.17 -6.45 -2.17
C GLN A 101 13.51 -7.02 -3.54
#